data_AF-A0A352WST3-F1
#
_entry.id   AF-A0A352WST3-F1
#
_cell.length_a   1.000
_cell.length_b   1.000
_cell.length_c   1.000
_cell.angle_alpha   90.00
_cell.angle_beta   90.00
_cell.angle_gamma   90.00
#
_symmetry.space_group_name_H-M   'P 1'
#
loop_
_entity.id
_entity.type
_entity.pdbx_description
1 polymer ?
#
loop_
_entity_poly.entity_id
_entity_poly.type
_entity_poly.pdbx_seq_one_letter_code
_entity_poly.pdbx_strand_id
1 'polypeptide(L)' 'MCKIEPMKTVLLTGGSGGIGSAAALIFAKAGYNVAITYYKNLSGALHTQSLCREVGSDCHIFQGDL' A
#
# COMPACT_ATOMS: atom_id res chain seq x y z
N MET A 1 19.55 25.70 -0.04
CA MET A 1 19.65 24.22 0.04
C MET A 1 18.22 23.67 0.07
N CYS A 2 17.82 22.88 -0.93
CA CYS A 2 16.49 22.23 -0.91
C CYS A 2 16.56 21.02 0.04
N LYS A 3 15.75 20.99 1.11
CA LYS A 3 15.60 19.81 1.97
C LYS A 3 14.72 18.81 1.25
N ILE A 4 15.21 17.59 1.03
CA ILE A 4 14.40 16.48 0.56
C ILE A 4 13.87 15.79 1.81
N GLU A 5 12.61 16.05 2.16
CA GLU A 5 11.97 15.35 3.28
C GLU A 5 11.63 13.92 2.85
N PRO A 6 11.96 12.90 3.67
CA PRO A 6 11.71 11.51 3.31
C PRO A 6 10.22 11.22 3.19
N MET A 7 9.86 10.43 2.18
CA MET A 7 8.49 9.98 1.95
C MET A 7 7.99 9.19 3.17
N LYS A 8 6.83 9.58 3.71
CA LYS A 8 6.22 8.88 4.85
C LYS A 8 5.63 7.54 4.41
N THR A 9 5.58 6.59 5.33
CA THR A 9 5.04 5.24 5.07
C THR A 9 3.76 5.01 5.87
N VAL A 10 2.75 4.38 5.27
CA VAL A 10 1.51 3.95 5.92
C VAL A 10 1.40 2.42 5.92
N LEU A 11 0.92 1.86 7.03
CA LEU A 11 0.56 0.45 7.15
C LEU A 11 -0.96 0.30 7.20
N LEU A 12 -1.52 -0.51 6.29
CA LEU A 12 -2.94 -0.80 6.20
C LEU A 12 -3.19 -2.29 6.45
N THR A 13 -3.95 -2.61 7.48
CA THR A 13 -4.39 -3.99 7.71
C THR A 13 -5.56 -4.35 6.79
N GLY A 14 -5.57 -5.57 6.23
CA GLY A 14 -6.64 -6.02 5.34
C GLY A 14 -6.65 -5.32 3.98
N GLY A 15 -5.48 -4.98 3.44
CA GLY A 15 -5.34 -4.21 2.20
C GLY A 15 -5.60 -4.99 0.92
N SER A 16 -5.83 -6.31 0.99
CA SER A 16 -6.05 -7.17 -0.19
C SER A 16 -7.38 -6.96 -0.94
N GLY A 17 -8.24 -6.04 -0.52
CA GLY A 17 -9.52 -5.82 -1.20
C GLY A 17 -10.37 -4.72 -0.57
N GLY A 18 -11.52 -4.45 -1.20
CA GLY A 18 -12.54 -3.52 -0.70
C GLY A 18 -11.96 -2.16 -0.26
N ILE A 19 -12.32 -1.75 0.95
CA ILE A 19 -11.90 -0.48 1.55
C ILE A 19 -10.38 -0.42 1.73
N GLY A 20 -9.73 -1.51 2.13
CA GLY A 20 -8.28 -1.55 2.35
C GLY A 20 -7.50 -1.28 1.07
N SER A 21 -7.91 -1.87 -0.05
CA SER A 21 -7.28 -1.62 -1.36
C SER A 21 -7.53 -0.21 -1.86
N ALA A 22 -8.74 0.34 -1.65
CA ALA A 22 -9.05 1.72 -2.04
C ALA A 22 -8.24 2.72 -1.22
N ALA A 23 -8.12 2.51 0.10
CA ALA A 23 -7.30 3.33 0.97
C ALA A 23 -5.82 3.28 0.57
N ALA A 24 -5.27 2.10 0.29
CA ALA A 24 -3.90 1.92 -0.18
C ALA A 24 -3.60 2.78 -1.42
N LEU A 25 -4.48 2.73 -2.42
CA LEU A 25 -4.33 3.54 -3.62
C LEU A 25 -4.43 5.05 -3.36
N ILE A 26 -5.32 5.48 -2.46
CA ILE A 26 -5.45 6.90 -2.08
C ILE A 26 -4.17 7.40 -1.39
N PHE A 27 -3.61 6.62 -0.46
CA PHE A 27 -2.34 6.99 0.19
C PHE A 27 -1.17 7.00 -0.77
N ALA A 28 -1.09 6.02 -1.68
CA ALA A 28 -0.08 5.99 -2.72
C ALA A 28 -0.14 7.26 -3.59
N LYS A 29 -1.33 7.65 -4.05
CA LYS A 29 -1.56 8.90 -4.81
C LYS A 29 -1.24 10.17 -4.01
N ALA A 30 -1.35 10.12 -2.69
CA ALA A 30 -1.00 11.22 -1.79
C ALA A 30 0.51 11.31 -1.50
N GLY A 31 1.33 10.45 -2.12
CA GLY A 31 2.79 10.47 -1.95
C GLY A 31 3.27 9.78 -0.68
N TYR A 32 2.58 8.74 -0.22
CA TYR A 32 3.05 7.85 0.84
C TYR A 32 3.57 6.55 0.25
N ASN A 33 4.64 5.99 0.83
CA ASN A 33 4.93 4.57 0.66
C ASN A 33 3.86 3.74 1.38
N VAL A 34 3.53 2.57 0.83
CA VAL A 34 2.44 1.74 1.34
C VAL A 34 2.95 0.39 1.80
N ALA A 35 2.47 -0.07 2.95
CA ALA A 35 2.55 -1.46 3.38
C ALA A 35 1.13 -1.96 3.62
N ILE A 36 0.80 -3.15 3.12
CA ILE A 36 -0.50 -3.77 3.36
C ILE A 36 -0.35 -5.17 3.95
N THR A 37 -1.29 -5.55 4.82
CA THR A 37 -1.42 -6.95 5.25
C THR A 37 -2.60 -7.65 4.57
N TYR A 38 -2.52 -8.97 4.45
CA TYR A 38 -3.59 -9.83 3.94
C TYR A 38 -3.60 -11.18 4.64
N TYR A 39 -4.76 -11.84 4.71
CA TYR A 39 -4.87 -13.17 5.32
C TYR A 39 -4.76 -14.29 4.27
N LYS A 40 -5.81 -14.45 3.43
CA LYS A 40 -5.89 -15.52 2.42
C LYS A 40 -5.85 -15.01 0.96
N ASN A 41 -6.11 -13.72 0.74
CA ASN A 41 -6.28 -13.16 -0.59
C ASN A 41 -4.97 -12.58 -1.17
N LEU A 42 -4.04 -13.47 -1.54
CA LEU A 42 -2.76 -13.06 -2.17
C LEU A 42 -2.97 -12.32 -3.49
N SER A 43 -3.88 -12.81 -4.35
CA SER A 43 -4.15 -12.18 -5.65
C SER A 43 -4.62 -10.73 -5.50
N GLY A 44 -5.54 -10.48 -4.56
CA GLY A 44 -5.98 -9.13 -4.23
C GLY A 44 -4.86 -8.25 -3.68
N ALA A 45 -3.99 -8.79 -2.82
CA ALA A 45 -2.84 -8.05 -2.30
C ALA A 45 -1.84 -7.67 -3.42
N LEU A 46 -1.55 -8.58 -4.34
CA LEU A 46 -0.70 -8.32 -5.51
C LEU A 46 -1.32 -7.27 -6.44
N HIS A 47 -2.63 -7.33 -6.64
CA HIS A 47 -3.35 -6.33 -7.42
C HIS A 47 -3.25 -4.94 -6.77
N THR A 48 -3.51 -4.82 -5.46
CA THR A 48 -3.34 -3.56 -4.72
C THR A 48 -1.91 -3.05 -4.79
N GLN A 49 -0.91 -3.94 -4.68
CA GLN A 49 0.51 -3.60 -4.82
C GLN A 49 0.82 -3.02 -6.21
N SER A 50 0.33 -3.64 -7.28
CA SER A 50 0.49 -3.14 -8.65
C SER A 50 -0.07 -1.74 -8.79
N LEU A 51 -1.32 -1.52 -8.36
CA LEU A 51 -1.98 -0.21 -8.44
C LEU A 51 -1.22 0.89 -7.69
N CYS A 52 -0.65 0.58 -6.51
CA CYS A 52 0.15 1.54 -5.75
C CYS A 52 1.47 1.87 -6.47
N ARG A 53 2.13 0.85 -7.05
CA ARG A 53 3.38 1.03 -7.81
C ARG A 53 3.18 1.80 -9.10
N GLU A 54 2.06 1.57 -9.79
CA GLU A 54 1.69 2.30 -11.02
C GLU A 54 1.54 3.82 -10.79
N VAL A 55 1.17 4.23 -9.57
CA VAL A 55 1.08 5.67 -9.20
C VAL A 55 2.37 6.22 -8.57
N GLY A 56 3.47 5.47 -8.63
CA GLY A 56 4.81 5.92 -8.21
C GLY A 56 5.12 5.75 -6.73
N SER A 57 4.30 5.01 -5.98
CA SER A 57 4.58 4.64 -4.59
C SER A 57 5.27 3.28 -4.50
N ASP A 58 6.22 3.11 -3.59
CA ASP A 58 6.60 1.75 -3.21
C ASP A 58 5.44 1.09 -2.44
N CYS A 59 5.29 -0.23 -2.61
CA CYS A 59 4.24 -0.99 -1.94
C CYS A 59 4.72 -2.40 -1.57
N HIS A 60 4.62 -2.74 -0.29
CA HIS A 60 5.00 -4.04 0.28
C HIS A 60 3.78 -4.78 0.82
N ILE A 61 3.74 -6.10 0.61
CA ILE A 61 2.63 -6.96 1.06
C ILE A 61 3.13 -7.95 2.10
N PHE A 62 2.35 -8.15 3.16
CA PHE A 62 2.67 -9.06 4.26
C PHE A 62 1.49 -9.99 4.54
N GLN A 63 1.74 -11.30 4.53
CA GLN A 63 0.71 -12.25 4.95
C GLN A 63 0.65 -12.28 6.48
N GLY A 64 -0.55 -12.23 7.05
CA GLY A 64 -0.75 -12.31 8.48
C GLY A 64 -2.19 -12.63 8.87
N ASP A 65 -2.33 -13.35 9.98
CA ASP A 65 -3.57 -13.51 10.73
C ASP A 65 -3.45 -12.60 11.96
N LEU A 66 -4.26 -11.54 12.01
CA LEU A 66 -4.09 -10.37 12.88
C LEU A 66 -5.31 -10.19 13.78
#